data_AF-A0A6V8NK16-F1
#
_entry.id   AF-A0A6V8NK16-F1
#
_cell.length_a   1.000
_cell.length_b   1.000
_cell.length_c   1.000
_cell.angle_alpha   90.00
_cell.angle_beta   90.00
_cell.angle_gamma   90.00
#
_symmetry.space_group_name_H-M   'P 1'
#
loop_
_entity.id
_entity.type
_entity.pdbx_description
1 polymer ?
#
loop_
_entity_poly.entity_id
_entity_poly.type
_entity_poly.pdbx_seq_one_letter_code
_entity_poly.pdbx_strand_id
1 'polypeptide(L)'
;PRVAGETKYSLLRMIKFSLDGIVSMSSRPLKLSYMFALFGSLPFLLYLIGSFIAWKWYGIKMVPGWGSLLLAIVTFGFFSLIMLGVIGEYLARIYEDTKQRPMFILTDRVEQGSTIDINGTN
;
A
#
# COMPACT_ATOMS: atom_id res chain seq x y z
N PRO A 1 37.60 23.46 8.05
CA PRO A 1 36.99 22.42 8.93
C PRO A 1 35.55 22.79 9.30
N ARG A 2 34.55 22.13 8.70
CA ARG A 2 33.15 22.36 9.07
C ARG A 2 32.85 21.58 10.34
N VAL A 3 32.55 22.34 11.39
CA VAL A 3 32.21 21.90 12.74
C VAL A 3 30.82 21.24 12.72
N ALA A 4 30.73 20.14 13.45
CA ALA A 4 29.57 19.28 13.64
C ALA A 4 28.21 20.03 13.61
N GLY A 5 27.44 19.77 12.56
CA GLY A 5 25.99 19.88 12.61
C GLY A 5 25.45 18.46 12.61
N GLU A 6 25.04 17.94 13.78
CA GLU A 6 24.32 16.67 13.80
C GLU A 6 23.04 16.82 12.98
N THR A 7 22.89 15.94 11.99
CA THR A 7 21.73 15.92 11.10
C THR A 7 20.47 15.71 11.93
N LYS A 8 19.70 16.79 12.14
CA LYS A 8 18.41 16.79 12.86
C LYS A 8 17.37 15.85 12.22
N TYR A 9 17.62 15.42 10.98
CA TYR A 9 16.93 14.33 10.29
C TYR A 9 17.88 13.14 10.17
N SER A 10 17.61 12.07 10.91
CA SER A 10 18.30 10.80 10.65
C SER A 10 17.93 10.29 9.26
N LEU A 11 18.87 9.66 8.55
CA LEU A 11 18.63 9.02 7.25
C LEU A 11 17.40 8.09 7.28
N LEU A 12 17.21 7.39 8.41
CA LEU A 12 16.03 6.57 8.70
C LEU A 12 14.71 7.35 8.61
N ARG A 13 14.68 8.60 9.10
CA ARG A 13 13.48 9.44 9.09
C ARG A 13 13.16 9.94 7.68
N MET A 14 14.18 10.16 6.85
CA MET A 14 14.01 10.55 5.44
C MET A 14 13.53 9.38 4.58
N ILE A 15 14.07 8.17 4.80
CA ILE A 15 13.62 6.93 4.14
C ILE A 15 12.17 6.61 4.53
N LYS A 16 11.83 6.72 5.82
CA LYS A 16 10.46 6.52 6.31
C LYS A 16 9.48 7.48 5.64
N PHE A 17 9.83 8.77 5.55
CA PHE A 17 8.98 9.78 4.91
C PHE A 17 8.78 9.53 3.41
N SER A 18 9.83 9.05 2.74
CA SER A 18 9.78 8.71 1.32
C SER A 18 8.92 7.47 1.06
N LEU A 19 9.04 6.45 1.92
CA LEU A 19 8.19 5.26 1.89
C LEU A 19 6.73 5.62 2.15
N ASP A 20 6.46 6.47 3.14
CA ASP A 20 5.11 6.94 3.47
C ASP A 20 4.47 7.69 2.29
N GLY A 21 5.25 8.49 1.53
CA GLY A 21 4.78 9.14 0.30
C GLY A 21 4.57 8.19 -0.88
N ILE A 22 5.44 7.18 -1.04
CA ILE A 22 5.27 6.14 -2.08
C ILE A 22 4.02 5.29 -1.80
N VAL A 23 3.72 5.00 -0.54
CA VAL A 23 2.54 4.21 -0.15
C VAL A 23 1.25 5.01 -0.34
N SER A 24 1.24 6.33 -0.11
CA SER A 24 0.00 7.13 -0.20
C SER A 24 -0.41 7.52 -1.62
N MET A 25 0.51 7.62 -2.59
CA MET A 25 0.19 8.19 -3.91
C MET A 25 -0.29 7.19 -4.98
N SER A 26 -0.59 5.93 -4.65
CA SER A 26 -0.97 4.95 -5.70
C SER A 26 -1.66 3.69 -5.17
N SER A 27 -2.38 2.97 -6.05
CA SER A 27 -2.98 1.63 -5.89
C SER A 27 -1.95 0.50 -5.65
N ARG A 28 -0.77 0.87 -5.12
CA ARG A 28 0.33 -0.01 -4.78
C ARG A 28 -0.02 -1.06 -3.73
N PRO A 29 -0.86 -0.82 -2.69
CA PRO A 29 -1.23 -1.86 -1.73
C PRO A 29 -1.88 -3.07 -2.40
N LEU A 30 -2.85 -2.81 -3.27
CA LEU A 30 -3.56 -3.83 -4.04
C LEU A 30 -2.64 -4.54 -5.04
N LYS A 31 -1.73 -3.79 -5.68
CA LYS A 31 -0.78 -4.38 -6.63
C LYS A 31 0.28 -5.25 -5.92
N LEU A 32 0.68 -4.85 -4.72
CA LEU A 32 1.66 -5.56 -3.91
C LEU A 32 1.09 -6.88 -3.37
N SER A 33 -0.16 -6.88 -2.90
CA SER A 33 -0.82 -8.12 -2.46
C SER A 33 -0.98 -9.12 -3.60
N TYR A 34 -1.31 -8.65 -4.81
CA TYR A 34 -1.35 -9.50 -6.00
C TYR A 34 0.03 -10.06 -6.36
N MET A 35 1.08 -9.23 -6.30
CA MET A 35 2.45 -9.71 -6.53
C MET A 35 2.86 -10.76 -5.50
N PHE A 36 2.59 -10.54 -4.21
CA PHE A 36 2.86 -11.54 -3.18
C PHE A 36 2.09 -12.85 -3.39
N ALA A 37 0.82 -12.77 -3.82
CA ALA A 37 0.05 -13.95 -4.16
C ALA A 37 0.66 -14.71 -5.35
N LEU A 38 1.08 -13.99 -6.39
CA LEU A 38 1.67 -14.59 -7.59
C LEU A 38 3.04 -15.22 -7.30
N PHE A 39 3.93 -14.51 -6.60
CA PHE A 39 5.23 -15.06 -6.18
C PHE A 39 5.10 -16.20 -5.19
N GLY A 40 4.15 -16.12 -4.25
CA GLY A 40 3.90 -17.19 -3.30
C GLY A 40 3.34 -18.46 -3.96
N SER A 41 2.61 -18.33 -5.07
CA SER A 41 2.07 -19.49 -5.79
C SER A 41 3.16 -20.36 -6.44
N LEU A 42 4.29 -19.76 -6.80
CA LEU A 42 5.40 -20.40 -7.51
C LEU A 42 6.05 -21.57 -6.73
N PRO A 43 6.49 -21.41 -5.46
CA PRO A 43 7.04 -22.51 -4.67
C PRO A 43 5.99 -23.60 -4.39
N PHE A 44 4.72 -23.23 -4.24
CA PHE A 44 3.64 -24.20 -4.05
C PHE A 44 3.44 -25.07 -5.31
N LEU A 45 3.44 -24.45 -6.49
CA LEU A 45 3.37 -25.15 -7.77
C LEU A 45 4.55 -26.12 -7.94
N LEU A 46 5.77 -25.65 -7.65
CA LEU A 46 6.99 -26.48 -7.68
C LEU A 46 6.91 -27.66 -6.71
N TYR A 47 6.40 -27.43 -5.50
CA TYR A 47 6.20 -28.48 -4.51
C TYR A 47 5.17 -29.53 -4.98
N LEU A 48 4.06 -29.09 -5.57
CA LEU A 48 3.01 -29.98 -6.09
C LEU A 48 3.51 -30.83 -7.27
N ILE A 49 4.25 -30.21 -8.20
CA ILE A 49 4.89 -30.90 -9.33
C ILE A 49 5.95 -31.89 -8.83
N GLY A 50 6.81 -31.46 -7.90
CA GLY A 50 7.84 -32.31 -7.29
C GLY A 50 7.25 -33.50 -6.54
N SER A 51 6.15 -33.28 -5.81
CA SER A 51 5.39 -34.33 -5.12
C SER A 51 4.81 -35.35 -6.09
N PHE A 52 4.21 -34.90 -7.20
CA PHE A 52 3.65 -35.78 -8.22
C PHE A 52 4.74 -36.62 -8.92
N ILE A 53 5.89 -36.01 -9.23
CA ILE A 53 7.05 -36.70 -9.81
C ILE A 53 7.61 -37.72 -8.81
N ALA A 54 7.76 -37.35 -7.54
CA ALA A 54 8.25 -38.24 -6.49
C ALA A 54 7.35 -39.46 -6.30
N TRP A 55 6.02 -39.25 -6.33
CA TRP A 55 5.05 -40.34 -6.25
C TRP A 55 5.14 -41.28 -7.47
N LYS A 56 5.23 -40.72 -8.69
CA LYS A 56 5.23 -41.49 -9.94
C LYS A 56 6.54 -42.23 -10.22
N TRP A 57 7.68 -41.64 -9.89
CA TRP A 57 9.00 -42.17 -10.25
C TRP A 57 9.71 -42.90 -9.11
N TYR A 58 9.51 -42.48 -7.85
CA TYR A 58 10.20 -43.06 -6.71
C TYR A 58 9.30 -43.94 -5.83
N GLY A 59 8.00 -44.03 -6.14
CA GLY A 59 7.04 -44.83 -5.36
C GLY A 59 6.90 -44.37 -3.90
N ILE A 60 7.36 -43.16 -3.58
CA ILE A 60 7.32 -42.61 -2.22
C ILE A 60 5.87 -42.42 -1.84
N LYS A 61 5.38 -43.25 -0.93
CA LYS A 61 4.03 -43.11 -0.36
C LYS A 61 4.05 -41.92 0.58
N MET A 62 3.52 -40.79 0.10
CA MET A 62 3.27 -39.64 0.95
C MET A 62 2.15 -39.96 1.94
N VAL A 63 2.26 -39.41 3.15
CA VAL A 63 1.23 -39.56 4.18
C VAL A 63 -0.09 -39.02 3.61
N PRO A 64 -1.14 -39.86 3.50
CA PRO A 64 -2.41 -39.44 2.94
C PRO A 64 -2.97 -38.27 3.77
N GLY A 65 -3.47 -37.25 3.08
CA GLY A 65 -4.06 -36.05 3.70
C GLY A 65 -3.09 -34.89 3.95
N TRP A 66 -1.77 -35.11 3.97
CA TRP A 66 -0.82 -34.02 4.24
C TRP A 66 -0.77 -32.98 3.11
N GLY A 67 -0.80 -33.44 1.85
CA GLY A 67 -0.82 -32.56 0.68
C GLY A 67 -2.10 -31.71 0.60
N SER A 68 -3.27 -32.30 0.88
CA SER A 68 -4.54 -31.58 0.91
C SER A 68 -4.63 -30.57 2.06
N LEU A 69 -4.02 -30.88 3.21
CA LEU A 69 -3.94 -29.96 4.35
C LEU A 69 -3.10 -28.72 4.01
N LEU A 70 -1.91 -28.92 3.45
CA LEU A 70 -1.05 -27.82 3.00
C LEU A 70 -1.73 -26.98 1.90
N LEU A 71 -2.37 -27.64 0.92
CA LEU A 71 -3.11 -26.95 -0.13
C LEU A 71 -4.22 -26.05 0.45
N ALA A 72 -4.98 -26.55 1.44
CA ALA A 72 -6.02 -25.76 2.10
C ALA A 72 -5.44 -24.53 2.82
N ILE A 73 -4.43 -24.72 3.66
CA ILE A 73 -3.79 -23.61 4.42
C ILE A 73 -3.26 -22.53 3.48
N VAL A 74 -2.56 -22.93 2.43
CA VAL A 74 -1.96 -22.00 1.46
C VAL A 74 -3.03 -21.26 0.66
N THR A 75 -4.09 -21.94 0.24
CA THR A 75 -5.21 -21.32 -0.49
C THR A 75 -5.91 -20.26 0.37
N PHE A 76 -6.21 -20.58 1.63
CA PHE A 76 -6.78 -19.61 2.57
C PHE A 76 -5.80 -18.48 2.91
N GLY A 77 -4.49 -18.76 2.95
CA GLY A 77 -3.45 -17.75 3.10
C GLY A 77 -3.44 -16.73 1.96
N PHE A 78 -3.50 -17.18 0.71
CA PHE A 78 -3.57 -16.27 -0.44
C PHE A 78 -4.85 -15.44 -0.46
N PHE A 79 -5.98 -16.06 -0.18
CA PHE A 79 -7.25 -15.33 -0.08
C PHE A 79 -7.20 -14.23 0.98
N SER A 80 -6.59 -14.52 2.13
CA SER A 80 -6.40 -13.56 3.22
C SER A 80 -5.50 -12.38 2.82
N LEU A 81 -4.43 -12.62 2.06
CA LEU A 81 -3.54 -11.57 1.55
C LEU A 81 -4.25 -10.63 0.56
N ILE A 82 -5.10 -11.18 -0.31
CA ILE A 82 -5.90 -10.37 -1.25
C ILE A 82 -6.87 -9.47 -0.47
N MET A 83 -7.58 -10.03 0.52
CA MET A 83 -8.50 -9.28 1.37
C MET A 83 -7.79 -8.17 2.15
N LEU A 84 -6.62 -8.45 2.72
CA LEU A 84 -5.78 -7.45 3.39
C LEU A 84 -5.36 -6.31 2.43
N GLY A 85 -5.07 -6.62 1.17
CA GLY A 85 -4.75 -5.62 0.15
C GLY A 85 -5.93 -4.67 -0.14
N VAL A 86 -7.14 -5.22 -0.30
CA VAL A 86 -8.37 -4.44 -0.53
C VAL A 86 -8.69 -3.57 0.70
N ILE A 87 -8.61 -4.15 1.89
CA ILE A 87 -8.82 -3.43 3.15
C ILE A 87 -7.81 -2.29 3.28
N GLY A 88 -6.54 -2.52 2.94
CA GLY A 88 -5.49 -1.51 2.98
C GLY A 88 -5.74 -0.33 2.04
N GLU A 89 -6.24 -0.56 0.83
CA GLU A 89 -6.63 0.51 -0.10
C GLU A 89 -7.82 1.31 0.44
N TYR A 90 -8.81 0.63 1.02
CA TYR A 90 -9.97 1.29 1.62
C TYR A 90 -9.59 2.14 2.84
N LEU A 91 -8.72 1.61 3.71
CA LEU A 91 -8.17 2.32 4.87
C LEU A 91 -7.36 3.56 4.46
N ALA A 92 -6.58 3.46 3.38
CA ALA A 92 -5.83 4.59 2.86
C ALA A 92 -6.76 5.74 2.42
N ARG A 93 -7.88 5.42 1.76
CA ARG A 93 -8.87 6.40 1.32
C ARG A 93 -9.58 7.08 2.49
N ILE A 94 -9.99 6.31 3.50
CA ILE A 94 -10.55 6.86 4.75
C ILE A 94 -9.54 7.77 5.45
N TYR A 95 -8.26 7.40 5.45
CA TYR A 95 -7.21 8.20 6.07
C TYR A 95 -6.97 9.54 5.34
N GLU A 96 -7.19 9.58 4.02
CA GLU A 96 -7.18 10.83 3.25
C GLU A 96 -8.40 11.70 3.56
N ASP A 97 -9.59 11.11 3.67
CA ASP A 97 -10.84 11.83 3.98
C ASP A 97 -10.83 12.42 5.40
N THR A 98 -10.31 11.66 6.38
CA THR A 98 -10.17 12.13 7.77
C THR A 98 -9.13 13.24 7.93
N LYS A 99 -8.24 13.44 6.94
CA LYS A 99 -7.23 14.52 6.99
C LYS A 99 -7.77 15.91 6.68
N GLN A 100 -9.05 16.07 6.32
CA GLN A 100 -9.72 17.35 6.07
C GLN A 100 -8.76 18.39 5.47
N ARG A 101 -8.17 18.11 4.30
CA ARG A 101 -7.33 19.11 3.64
C ARG A 101 -8.26 20.23 3.14
N PRO A 102 -8.19 21.46 3.69
CA PRO A 102 -9.04 22.54 3.20
C PRO A 102 -8.78 22.71 1.70
N MET A 103 -9.85 22.67 0.89
CA MET A 103 -9.79 22.72 -0.57
C MET A 103 -9.26 24.05 -1.13
N PHE A 104 -9.00 25.03 -0.26
CA PHE A 104 -8.52 26.34 -0.64
C PHE A 104 -7.87 27.01 0.57
N ILE A 105 -6.66 27.54 0.38
CA ILE A 105 -6.15 28.63 1.20
C ILE A 105 -6.63 29.88 0.48
N LEU A 106 -7.60 30.59 1.06
CA LEU A 106 -7.97 31.92 0.57
C LEU A 106 -6.78 32.85 0.85
N THR A 107 -5.87 32.92 -0.12
CA THR A 107 -4.88 33.99 -0.18
C THR A 107 -5.59 35.20 -0.77
N ASP A 108 -5.72 36.20 0.09
CA ASP A 108 -6.17 37.56 -0.16
C ASP A 108 -7.68 37.78 -0.29
N ARG A 109 -8.24 38.40 0.77
CA ARG A 109 -9.47 39.19 0.66
C ARG A 109 -9.09 40.52 0.01
N VAL A 110 -9.67 40.83 -1.15
CA VAL A 110 -9.77 42.22 -1.59
C VAL A 110 -10.84 42.86 -0.71
N GLU A 111 -10.43 43.76 0.19
CA GLU A 111 -11.37 44.64 0.88
C GLU A 111 -12.06 45.51 -0.18
N GLN A 112 -13.30 45.19 -0.51
CA GLN A 112 -14.16 46.03 -1.33
C GLN A 112 -14.70 47.17 -0.48
N GLY A 113 -13.80 48.05 -0.06
CA GLY A 113 -14.07 49.32 0.60
C GLY A 113 -13.73 50.46 -0.36
N SER A 114 -14.58 50.72 -1.35
CA SER A 114 -14.67 52.06 -1.94
C SER A 114 -16.10 52.29 -2.40
N THR A 115 -16.85 52.98 -1.53
CA THR A 115 -18.00 53.79 -1.90
C THR A 115 -17.58 54.72 -3.05
N ILE A 116 -18.02 54.40 -4.26
CA ILE A 116 -18.04 55.37 -5.34
C ILE A 116 -19.29 56.22 -5.10
N ASP A 117 -19.07 57.35 -4.44
CA ASP A 117 -20.05 58.43 -4.34
C ASP A 117 -20.29 58.99 -5.75
N ILE A 118 -21.28 58.44 -6.46
CA ILE A 118 -21.87 59.08 -7.64
C ILE A 118 -22.87 60.15 -7.17
N ASN A 119 -22.36 61.25 -6.64
CA ASN A 119 -23.16 62.45 -6.50
C ASN A 119 -22.33 63.69 -6.85
N GLY A 120 -22.71 64.30 -7.98
CA GLY A 120 -22.25 65.62 -8.40
C GLY A 120 -21.48 65.64 -9.72
N THR A 121 -22.20 65.75 -10.84
CA THR A 121 -22.01 66.84 -11.81
C THR A 121 -23.06 66.74 -12.93
N ASN A 122 -23.80 67.85 -13.08
CA ASN A 122 -24.88 68.19 -14.02
C ASN A 122 -26.27 67.67 -13.72
#